data_AF-A0A3C0I4J5-F1
#
_entry.id   AF-A0A3C0I4J5-F1
#
_cell.length_a   1.000
_cell.length_b   1.000
_cell.length_c   1.000
_cell.angle_alpha   90.00
_cell.angle_beta   90.00
_cell.angle_gamma   90.00
#
_symmetry.space_group_name_H-M   'P 1'
#
loop_
_entity.id
_entity.type
_entity.pdbx_description
1 polymer ?
#
loop_
_entity_poly.entity_id
_entity_poly.type
_entity_poly.pdbx_seq_one_letter_code
_entity_poly.pdbx_strand_id
1 'polypeptide(L)'
;MDTNWHLQSSVYMLNQFCADTETFSVRALARLRLKGLALQVNAEEEELTLVINADQDYQILRRYLTPKQRLYQLLGLHFKKVHIVYGLLNESIQNSIHLETILLNSSAHSSDLRDPNSLGARLRRAINIALQGHIGVLWLHNENDIEHLETLWKRGRVAELFQKHEIMYCYDASEKSVKLGKLHCLEESGRIVITIN
;
A
#
# COMPACT_ATOMS: atom_id res chain seq x y z
N MET A 1 11.21 -19.82 -17.08
CA MET A 1 11.39 -18.37 -17.36
C MET A 1 10.38 -17.64 -16.46
N ASP A 2 10.61 -17.64 -15.14
CA ASP A 2 9.57 -17.30 -14.14
C ASP A 2 9.98 -16.19 -13.15
N THR A 3 11.16 -15.59 -13.34
CA THR A 3 11.76 -14.68 -12.36
C THR A 3 11.14 -13.28 -12.32
N ASN A 4 10.54 -12.80 -13.42
CA ASN A 4 10.04 -11.41 -13.51
C ASN A 4 8.72 -11.13 -12.77
N TRP A 5 7.94 -12.17 -12.43
CA TRP A 5 6.66 -12.00 -11.75
C TRP A 5 6.81 -11.43 -10.33
N HIS A 6 7.91 -11.80 -9.65
CA HIS A 6 8.15 -11.39 -8.26
C HIS A 6 8.40 -9.90 -8.12
N LEU A 7 9.25 -9.32 -8.99
CA LEU A 7 9.52 -7.89 -8.95
C LEU A 7 8.30 -7.06 -9.33
N GLN A 8 7.54 -7.47 -10.36
CA GLN A 8 6.31 -6.78 -10.74
C GLN A 8 5.27 -6.78 -9.62
N SER A 9 5.12 -7.91 -8.91
CA SER A 9 4.26 -8.01 -7.72
C SER A 9 4.74 -7.09 -6.59
N SER A 10 6.06 -7.05 -6.34
CA SER A 10 6.67 -6.16 -5.36
C SER A 10 6.45 -4.68 -5.67
N VAL A 11 6.62 -4.29 -6.93
CA VAL A 11 6.32 -2.94 -7.43
C VAL A 11 4.83 -2.60 -7.25
N TYR A 12 3.93 -3.54 -7.53
CA TYR A 12 2.50 -3.34 -7.30
C TYR A 12 2.19 -3.11 -5.80
N MET A 13 2.78 -3.90 -4.90
CA MET A 13 2.61 -3.72 -3.45
C MET A 13 3.17 -2.37 -2.98
N LEU A 14 4.34 -1.98 -3.46
CA LEU A 14 4.94 -0.68 -3.16
C LEU A 14 4.05 0.48 -3.63
N ASN A 15 3.45 0.37 -4.83
CA ASN A 15 2.45 1.33 -5.31
C ASN A 15 1.24 1.43 -4.37
N GLN A 16 0.69 0.30 -3.88
CA GLN A 16 -0.45 0.34 -2.97
C GLN A 16 -0.08 0.96 -1.64
N PHE A 17 1.11 0.64 -1.12
CA PHE A 17 1.60 1.17 0.15
C PHE A 17 1.82 2.69 0.09
N CYS A 18 2.54 3.17 -0.93
CA CYS A 18 2.83 4.60 -1.07
C CYS A 18 1.60 5.44 -1.47
N ALA A 19 0.54 4.81 -1.99
CA ALA A 19 -0.71 5.49 -2.34
C ALA A 19 -1.59 5.83 -1.12
N ASP A 20 -1.37 5.22 0.04
CA ASP A 20 -2.12 5.53 1.25
C ASP A 20 -1.38 6.60 2.06
N THR A 21 -1.46 7.86 1.63
CA THR A 21 -0.66 8.97 2.18
C THR A 21 -0.97 9.29 3.65
N GLU A 22 -2.19 8.98 4.12
CA GLU A 22 -2.61 9.26 5.50
C GLU A 22 -2.11 8.21 6.50
N THR A 23 -1.94 6.96 6.05
CA THR A 23 -1.40 5.87 6.88
C THR A 23 0.03 5.49 6.49
N PHE A 24 0.62 6.20 5.52
CA PHE A 24 1.99 6.01 5.10
C PHE A 24 2.90 6.13 6.30
N SER A 25 3.70 5.10 6.52
CA SER A 25 4.65 5.05 7.61
C SER A 25 5.99 4.59 7.08
N VAL A 26 7.00 5.45 7.18
CA VAL A 26 8.39 5.14 6.87
C VAL A 26 8.84 3.87 7.63
N ARG A 27 8.42 3.75 8.90
CA ARG A 27 8.72 2.58 9.73
C ARG A 27 8.09 1.30 9.20
N ALA A 28 6.86 1.37 8.68
CA ALA A 28 6.20 0.21 8.08
C ALA A 28 6.80 -0.12 6.71
N LEU A 29 7.17 0.88 5.91
CA LEU A 29 7.86 0.69 4.63
C LEU A 29 9.20 -0.04 4.83
N ALA A 30 10.00 0.38 5.81
CA ALA A 30 11.28 -0.25 6.14
C ALA A 30 11.13 -1.72 6.59
N ARG A 31 9.94 -2.15 7.01
CA ARG A 31 9.63 -3.52 7.43
C ARG A 31 8.96 -4.34 6.33
N LEU A 32 8.60 -3.71 5.21
CA LEU A 32 7.90 -4.37 4.11
C LEU A 32 8.83 -5.41 3.47
N ARG A 33 8.42 -6.68 3.52
CA ARG A 33 9.15 -7.79 2.91
C ARG A 33 8.64 -8.02 1.50
N LEU A 34 9.38 -7.53 0.52
CA LEU A 34 9.09 -7.68 -0.91
C LEU A 34 9.97 -8.80 -1.51
N LYS A 35 9.43 -9.56 -2.46
CA LYS A 35 10.19 -10.62 -3.14
C LYS A 35 11.04 -10.00 -4.25
N GLY A 36 12.34 -10.30 -4.26
CA GLY A 36 13.28 -9.79 -5.29
C GLY A 36 13.60 -8.30 -5.15
N LEU A 37 13.19 -7.66 -4.05
CA LEU A 37 13.43 -6.24 -3.80
C LEU A 37 13.56 -6.02 -2.30
N ALA A 38 14.72 -5.57 -1.83
CA ALA A 38 14.87 -5.14 -0.44
C ALA A 38 14.85 -3.61 -0.36
N LEU A 39 14.33 -3.09 0.76
CA LEU A 39 14.14 -1.66 0.98
C LEU A 39 14.96 -1.22 2.18
N GLN A 40 15.63 -0.07 2.07
CA GLN A 40 16.14 0.67 3.21
C GLN A 40 15.66 2.11 3.12
N VAL A 41 15.21 2.65 4.25
CA VAL A 41 14.68 4.02 4.29
C VAL A 41 15.56 4.85 5.22
N ASN A 42 16.02 5.99 4.70
CA ASN A 42 16.56 7.07 5.51
C ASN A 42 15.49 8.15 5.65
N ALA A 43 14.83 8.17 6.80
CA ALA A 43 13.71 9.09 7.05
C ALA A 43 14.16 10.55 7.17
N GLU A 44 15.36 10.79 7.72
CA GLU A 44 15.87 12.14 7.99
C GLU A 44 16.22 12.87 6.69
N GLU A 45 16.82 12.15 5.74
CA GLU A 45 17.20 12.69 4.43
C GLU A 45 16.07 12.54 3.38
N GLU A 46 14.96 11.92 3.74
CA GLU A 46 13.86 11.56 2.83
C GLU A 46 14.38 10.75 1.62
N GLU A 47 15.20 9.72 1.88
CA GLU A 47 15.80 8.87 0.86
C GLU A 47 15.36 7.40 0.98
N LEU A 48 15.12 6.77 -0.17
CA LEU A 48 14.78 5.35 -0.27
C LEU A 48 15.85 4.60 -1.07
N THR A 49 16.41 3.55 -0.51
CA THR A 49 17.31 2.63 -1.22
C THR A 49 16.57 1.35 -1.60
N LEU A 50 16.63 1.01 -2.89
CA LEU A 50 16.08 -0.19 -3.49
C LEU A 50 17.22 -1.14 -3.86
N VAL A 51 17.30 -2.28 -3.18
CA VAL A 51 18.31 -3.31 -3.42
C VAL A 51 17.74 -4.37 -4.33
N ILE A 52 18.44 -4.62 -5.43
CA ILE A 52 18.16 -5.68 -6.41
C ILE A 52 19.36 -6.63 -6.49
N ASN A 53 19.11 -7.87 -6.93
CA ASN A 53 20.15 -8.89 -7.02
C ASN A 53 20.38 -9.43 -8.45
N ALA A 54 19.66 -8.89 -9.44
CA ALA A 54 19.80 -9.26 -10.85
C ALA A 54 19.74 -8.05 -11.78
N ASP A 55 20.53 -8.09 -12.86
CA ASP A 55 20.55 -7.02 -13.88
C ASP A 55 19.19 -6.85 -14.60
N GLN A 56 18.44 -7.94 -14.75
CA GLN A 56 17.11 -7.88 -15.34
C GLN A 56 16.13 -7.07 -14.45
N ASP A 57 16.27 -7.20 -13.14
CA ASP A 57 15.45 -6.47 -12.16
C ASP A 57 15.75 -4.97 -12.21
N TYR A 58 17.00 -4.58 -12.45
CA TYR A 58 17.38 -3.19 -12.70
C TYR A 58 16.58 -2.60 -13.86
N GLN A 59 16.57 -3.28 -15.01
CA GLN A 59 15.91 -2.77 -16.21
C GLN A 59 14.38 -2.65 -16.02
N ILE A 60 13.78 -3.59 -15.29
CA ILE A 60 12.35 -3.56 -14.98
C ILE A 60 12.04 -2.42 -14.01
N LEU A 61 12.78 -2.34 -12.90
CA LEU A 61 12.57 -1.32 -11.86
C LEU A 61 12.74 0.10 -12.43
N ARG A 62 13.76 0.29 -13.28
CA ARG A 62 14.02 1.56 -13.96
C ARG A 62 12.83 2.01 -14.81
N ARG A 63 12.14 1.09 -15.49
CA ARG A 63 10.92 1.42 -16.27
C ARG A 63 9.83 2.01 -15.39
N TYR A 64 9.65 1.51 -14.16
CA TYR A 64 8.65 2.00 -13.21
C TYR A 64 9.05 3.30 -12.49
N LEU A 65 10.34 3.64 -12.48
CA LEU A 65 10.89 4.84 -11.84
C LEU A 65 11.15 5.98 -12.82
N THR A 66 10.39 6.04 -13.92
CA THR A 66 10.41 7.21 -14.83
C THR A 66 9.33 8.22 -14.45
N PRO A 67 9.51 9.54 -14.70
CA PRO A 67 8.63 10.59 -14.16
C PRO A 67 7.12 10.44 -14.44
N LYS A 68 6.75 9.80 -15.55
CA LYS A 68 5.35 9.58 -15.94
C LYS A 68 4.70 8.36 -15.29
N GLN A 69 5.48 7.58 -14.54
CA GLN A 69 5.02 6.33 -13.97
C GLN A 69 4.49 6.54 -12.57
N ARG A 70 3.47 5.74 -12.24
CA ARG A 70 2.78 5.83 -10.96
C ARG A 70 3.72 5.65 -9.76
N LEU A 71 4.65 4.69 -9.83
CA LEU A 71 5.57 4.44 -8.72
C LEU A 71 6.48 5.64 -8.45
N TYR A 72 7.06 6.23 -9.50
CA TYR A 72 7.87 7.45 -9.37
C TYR A 72 7.09 8.57 -8.67
N GLN A 73 5.86 8.84 -9.13
CA GLN A 73 5.03 9.91 -8.60
C GLN A 73 4.65 9.68 -7.14
N LEU A 74 4.30 8.44 -6.78
CA LEU A 74 3.94 8.07 -5.42
C LEU A 74 5.13 8.11 -4.46
N LEU A 75 6.31 7.68 -4.90
CA LEU A 75 7.52 7.82 -4.11
C LEU A 75 7.88 9.29 -3.92
N GLY A 76 7.63 10.14 -4.91
CA GLY A 76 7.92 11.58 -4.85
C GLY A 76 7.06 12.36 -3.87
N LEU A 77 6.01 11.75 -3.33
CA LEU A 77 5.24 12.30 -2.20
C LEU A 77 5.96 12.17 -0.86
N HIS A 78 6.84 11.17 -0.74
CA HIS A 78 7.42 10.75 0.54
C HIS A 78 8.94 10.86 0.58
N PHE A 79 9.59 10.91 -0.59
CA PHE A 79 11.04 10.88 -0.73
C PHE A 79 11.52 11.94 -1.73
N LYS A 80 12.71 12.50 -1.46
CA LYS A 80 13.45 13.37 -2.39
C LYS A 80 14.30 12.56 -3.35
N LYS A 81 14.84 11.42 -2.91
CA LYS A 81 15.74 10.58 -3.71
C LYS A 81 15.42 9.10 -3.59
N VAL A 82 15.65 8.39 -4.69
CA VAL A 82 15.68 6.93 -4.72
C VAL A 82 17.04 6.47 -5.21
N HIS A 83 17.69 5.63 -4.42
CA HIS A 83 18.94 4.98 -4.81
C HIS A 83 18.63 3.55 -5.25
N ILE A 84 19.13 3.14 -6.41
CA ILE A 84 19.11 1.75 -6.84
C ILE A 84 20.51 1.19 -6.64
N VAL A 85 20.59 0.07 -5.92
CA VAL A 85 21.85 -0.60 -5.62
C VAL A 85 21.75 -2.09 -5.96
N TYR A 86 22.86 -2.64 -6.42
CA TYR A 86 23.01 -4.07 -6.66
C TYR A 86 23.64 -4.72 -5.42
N GLY A 87 22.99 -5.72 -4.86
CA GLY A 87 23.47 -6.39 -3.65
C GLY A 87 22.67 -7.63 -3.29
N LEU A 88 23.17 -8.36 -2.31
CA LEU A 88 22.44 -9.49 -1.74
C LEU A 88 21.33 -8.97 -0.82
N LEU A 89 20.10 -9.46 -1.03
CA LEU A 89 18.88 -8.96 -0.38
C LEU A 89 18.90 -9.01 1.17
N ASN A 90 19.81 -9.78 1.75
CA ASN A 90 19.95 -9.98 3.20
C ASN A 90 21.25 -9.37 3.78
N GLU A 91 22.05 -8.67 2.98
CA GLU A 91 23.31 -8.08 3.42
C GLU A 91 23.20 -6.59 3.74
N SER A 92 24.20 -6.08 4.45
CA SER A 92 24.34 -4.64 4.69
C SER A 92 24.51 -3.90 3.36
N ILE A 93 23.83 -2.76 3.22
CA ILE A 93 23.92 -1.90 2.02
C ILE A 93 25.32 -1.32 1.82
N GLN A 94 26.16 -1.29 2.86
CA GLN A 94 27.59 -0.93 2.73
C GLN A 94 28.35 -1.86 1.77
N ASN A 95 27.87 -3.08 1.56
CA ASN A 95 28.45 -4.05 0.63
C ASN A 95 27.79 -4.00 -0.76
N SER A 96 26.79 -3.13 -0.95
CA SER A 96 26.05 -3.02 -2.22
C SER A 96 26.76 -2.08 -3.19
N ILE A 97 26.67 -2.39 -4.47
CA ILE A 97 27.20 -1.58 -5.56
C ILE A 97 26.14 -0.55 -5.95
N HIS A 98 26.47 0.73 -5.85
CA HIS A 98 25.57 1.79 -6.30
C HIS A 98 25.42 1.77 -7.82
N LEU A 99 24.18 1.76 -8.32
CA LEU A 99 23.88 1.76 -9.75
C LEU A 99 23.40 3.12 -10.22
N GLU A 100 22.40 3.68 -9.55
CA GLU A 100 21.74 4.91 -10.00
C GLU A 100 21.11 5.66 -8.82
N THR A 101 21.14 6.99 -8.86
CA THR A 101 20.35 7.86 -7.98
C THR A 101 19.34 8.61 -8.83
N ILE A 102 18.07 8.47 -8.48
CA ILE A 102 16.94 9.12 -9.12
C ILE A 102 16.45 10.23 -8.20
N LEU A 103 16.53 11.47 -8.67
CA LEU A 103 15.90 12.61 -8.00
C LEU A 103 14.41 12.57 -8.27
N LEU A 104 13.61 12.62 -7.21
CA LEU A 104 12.17 12.67 -7.33
C LEU A 104 11.71 14.13 -7.27
N ASN A 105 10.84 14.49 -8.21
CA ASN A 105 10.19 15.79 -8.19
C ASN A 105 8.89 15.66 -7.39
N SER A 106 8.67 16.57 -6.44
CA SER A 106 7.42 16.66 -5.66
C SER A 106 6.21 17.14 -6.47
N SER A 107 6.36 17.28 -7.79
CA SER A 107 5.27 17.65 -8.71
C SER A 107 4.32 16.47 -8.91
N ALA A 108 3.44 16.26 -7.94
CA ALA A 108 2.32 15.35 -8.03
C ALA A 108 1.28 15.88 -9.05
N HIS A 109 1.52 15.66 -10.36
CA HIS A 109 0.54 15.96 -11.40
C HIS A 109 -0.42 14.81 -11.71
N SER A 110 -0.54 13.86 -10.79
CA SER A 110 -1.30 12.64 -11.06
C SER A 110 -2.73 12.80 -10.58
N SER A 111 -3.64 12.99 -11.53
CA SER A 111 -5.08 12.71 -11.40
C SER A 111 -5.38 11.25 -11.00
N ASP A 112 -4.34 10.42 -10.88
CA ASP A 112 -4.36 9.01 -10.51
C ASP A 112 -3.83 8.78 -9.07
N LEU A 113 -3.44 9.84 -8.35
CA LEU A 113 -3.47 9.85 -6.88
C LEU A 113 -4.94 9.73 -6.50
N ARG A 114 -5.39 8.48 -6.33
CA ARG A 114 -6.74 8.19 -5.87
C ARG A 114 -6.97 9.02 -4.63
N ASP A 115 -8.03 9.83 -4.67
CA ASP A 115 -8.45 10.63 -3.53
C ASP A 115 -8.39 9.75 -2.26
N PRO A 116 -7.61 10.12 -1.23
CA PRO A 116 -7.52 9.36 0.01
C PRO A 116 -8.89 9.26 0.70
N ASN A 117 -9.81 10.19 0.41
CA ASN A 117 -11.21 10.16 0.84
C ASN A 117 -12.12 9.38 -0.12
N SER A 118 -11.59 8.84 -1.23
CA SER A 118 -12.37 7.94 -2.09
C SER A 118 -12.81 6.73 -1.27
N LEU A 119 -14.05 6.31 -1.49
CA LEU A 119 -14.64 5.15 -0.82
C LEU A 119 -13.75 3.90 -0.92
N GLY A 120 -13.10 3.67 -2.07
CA GLY A 120 -12.21 2.53 -2.25
C GLY A 120 -10.91 2.60 -1.42
N ALA A 121 -10.39 3.79 -1.12
CA ALA A 121 -9.28 3.96 -0.19
C ALA A 121 -9.72 3.72 1.25
N ARG A 122 -10.82 4.35 1.66
CA ARG A 122 -11.40 4.20 3.00
C ARG A 122 -11.78 2.74 3.30
N LEU A 123 -12.37 2.03 2.33
CA LEU A 123 -12.67 0.59 2.44
C LEU A 123 -11.40 -0.26 2.65
N ARG A 124 -10.32 0.01 1.91
CA ARG A 124 -9.06 -0.74 2.08
C ARG A 124 -8.47 -0.54 3.47
N ARG A 125 -8.51 0.67 4.01
CA ARG A 125 -8.10 0.94 5.40
C ARG A 125 -8.95 0.16 6.40
N ALA A 126 -10.28 0.17 6.22
CA ALA A 126 -11.19 -0.55 7.10
C ALA A 126 -10.96 -2.08 7.07
N ILE A 127 -10.67 -2.64 5.88
CA ILE A 127 -10.27 -4.05 5.72
C ILE A 127 -8.95 -4.34 6.44
N ASN A 128 -7.95 -3.47 6.32
CA ASN A 128 -6.66 -3.65 7.00
C ASN A 128 -6.81 -3.65 8.52
N ILE A 129 -7.67 -2.78 9.07
CA ILE A 129 -8.01 -2.74 10.51
C ILE A 129 -8.66 -4.07 10.92
N ALA A 130 -9.62 -4.56 10.15
CA ALA A 130 -10.27 -5.85 10.40
C ALA A 130 -9.27 -7.03 10.37
N LEU A 131 -8.34 -7.03 9.41
CA LEU A 131 -7.30 -8.05 9.30
C LEU A 131 -6.38 -8.09 10.54
N GLN A 132 -6.14 -6.95 11.17
CA GLN A 132 -5.37 -6.80 12.41
C GLN A 132 -6.14 -7.24 13.68
N GLY A 133 -7.44 -7.59 13.55
CA GLY A 133 -8.27 -8.07 14.67
C GLY A 133 -9.09 -6.98 15.37
N HIS A 134 -9.17 -5.79 14.77
CA HIS A 134 -9.94 -4.65 15.26
C HIS A 134 -11.23 -4.45 14.46
N ILE A 135 -12.05 -3.49 14.87
CA ILE A 135 -13.26 -3.11 14.14
C ILE A 135 -12.98 -1.79 13.40
N GLY A 136 -13.02 -1.83 12.06
CA GLY A 136 -12.93 -0.64 11.22
C GLY A 136 -14.31 -0.11 10.89
N VAL A 137 -14.58 1.17 11.15
CA VAL A 137 -15.85 1.84 10.82
C VAL A 137 -15.63 2.76 9.63
N LEU A 138 -16.32 2.50 8.53
CA LEU A 138 -16.29 3.26 7.29
C LEU A 138 -17.56 4.13 7.18
N TRP A 139 -17.44 5.45 7.21
CA TRP A 139 -18.60 6.34 6.98
C TRP A 139 -18.92 6.48 5.49
N LEU A 140 -20.18 6.66 5.13
CA LEU A 140 -20.64 6.88 3.75
C LEU A 140 -21.22 8.28 3.68
N HIS A 141 -20.58 9.15 2.89
CA HIS A 141 -20.88 10.59 2.92
C HIS A 141 -22.08 10.97 2.07
N ASN A 142 -22.43 10.15 1.07
CA ASN A 142 -23.52 10.42 0.13
C ASN A 142 -24.12 9.11 -0.42
N GLU A 143 -25.22 9.22 -1.18
CA GLU A 143 -25.86 8.04 -1.78
C GLU A 143 -24.98 7.37 -2.85
N ASN A 144 -24.14 8.14 -3.55
CA ASN A 144 -23.15 7.61 -4.49
C ASN A 144 -22.16 6.66 -3.80
N ASP A 145 -21.76 6.93 -2.56
CA ASP A 145 -20.88 6.04 -1.78
C ASP A 145 -21.57 4.70 -1.54
N ILE A 146 -22.88 4.68 -1.28
CA ILE A 146 -23.64 3.44 -1.04
C ILE A 146 -23.66 2.59 -2.32
N GLU A 147 -24.03 3.17 -3.46
CA GLU A 147 -24.07 2.48 -4.76
C GLU A 147 -22.68 1.98 -5.19
N HIS A 148 -21.66 2.79 -4.95
CA HIS A 148 -20.29 2.42 -5.28
C HIS A 148 -19.80 1.29 -4.36
N LEU A 149 -20.21 1.27 -3.09
CA LEU A 149 -19.83 0.21 -2.17
C LEU A 149 -20.44 -1.13 -2.57
N GLU A 150 -21.71 -1.15 -3.00
CA GLU A 150 -22.35 -2.32 -3.62
C GLU A 150 -21.53 -2.89 -4.77
N THR A 151 -21.03 -2.01 -5.61
CA THR A 151 -20.19 -2.40 -6.75
C THR A 151 -18.83 -2.96 -6.29
N LEU A 152 -18.25 -2.42 -5.22
CA LEU A 152 -16.97 -2.88 -4.67
C LEU A 152 -17.09 -4.25 -3.98
N TRP A 153 -18.16 -4.50 -3.21
CA TRP A 153 -18.42 -5.79 -2.59
C TRP A 153 -18.58 -6.91 -3.62
N LYS A 154 -19.20 -6.62 -4.76
CA LYS A 154 -19.40 -7.57 -5.86
C LYS A 154 -18.10 -7.92 -6.60
N ARG A 155 -16.99 -7.22 -6.35
CA ARG A 155 -15.70 -7.57 -6.95
C ARG A 155 -15.16 -8.85 -6.32
N GLY A 156 -14.90 -9.87 -7.15
CA GLY A 156 -14.45 -11.20 -6.69
C GLY A 156 -13.29 -11.17 -5.70
N ARG A 157 -12.30 -10.28 -5.91
CA ARG A 157 -11.16 -10.14 -4.99
C ARG A 157 -11.54 -9.66 -3.59
N VAL A 158 -12.59 -8.86 -3.43
CA VAL A 158 -13.07 -8.42 -2.10
C VAL A 158 -13.83 -9.55 -1.42
N ALA A 159 -14.71 -10.22 -2.17
CA ALA A 159 -15.47 -11.37 -1.68
C ALA A 159 -14.54 -12.52 -1.22
N GLU A 160 -13.52 -12.87 -2.01
CA GLU A 160 -12.51 -13.86 -1.65
C GLU A 160 -11.77 -13.48 -0.36
N LEU A 161 -11.45 -12.20 -0.19
CA LEU A 161 -10.71 -11.71 0.96
C LEU A 161 -11.57 -11.79 2.24
N PHE A 162 -12.86 -11.48 2.12
CA PHE A 162 -13.81 -11.59 3.23
C PHE A 162 -14.01 -13.05 3.63
N GLN A 163 -14.16 -13.94 2.65
CA GLN A 163 -14.31 -15.37 2.91
C GLN A 163 -13.05 -15.99 3.52
N LYS A 164 -11.87 -15.69 2.96
CA LYS A 164 -10.59 -16.25 3.40
C LYS A 164 -10.21 -15.83 4.83
N HIS A 165 -10.55 -14.59 5.20
CA HIS A 165 -10.19 -14.02 6.50
C HIS A 165 -11.37 -13.90 7.46
N GLU A 166 -12.51 -14.48 7.09
CA GLU A 166 -13.76 -14.48 7.87
C GLU A 166 -14.16 -13.07 8.31
N ILE A 167 -13.98 -12.09 7.43
CA ILE A 167 -14.36 -10.70 7.68
C ILE A 167 -15.87 -10.59 7.49
N MET A 168 -16.55 -10.19 8.55
CA MET A 168 -17.93 -9.75 8.53
C MET A 168 -18.01 -8.23 8.34
N TYR A 169 -19.13 -7.80 7.79
CA TYR A 169 -19.50 -6.41 7.75
C TYR A 169 -20.96 -6.20 8.18
N CYS A 170 -21.24 -5.08 8.83
CA CYS A 170 -22.58 -4.65 9.20
C CYS A 170 -22.80 -3.23 8.69
N TYR A 171 -23.87 -3.03 7.92
CA TYR A 171 -24.27 -1.71 7.45
C TYR A 171 -25.28 -1.10 8.43
N ASP A 172 -24.96 0.08 8.94
CA ASP A 172 -25.85 0.91 9.75
C ASP A 172 -26.40 2.04 8.88
N ALA A 173 -27.65 1.91 8.46
CA ALA A 173 -28.31 2.91 7.63
C ALA A 173 -28.59 4.23 8.37
N SER A 174 -28.72 4.19 9.71
CA SER A 174 -29.00 5.39 10.51
C SER A 174 -27.77 6.27 10.66
N GLU A 175 -26.61 5.64 10.82
CA GLU A 175 -25.31 6.31 10.89
C GLU A 175 -24.66 6.47 9.50
N LYS A 176 -25.23 5.89 8.43
CA LYS A 176 -24.57 5.78 7.12
C LYS A 176 -23.13 5.24 7.28
N SER A 177 -22.97 4.14 8.01
CA SER A 177 -21.66 3.57 8.29
C SER A 177 -21.60 2.07 8.04
N VAL A 178 -20.42 1.55 7.72
CA VAL A 178 -20.14 0.12 7.59
C VAL A 178 -19.07 -0.26 8.59
N LYS A 179 -19.39 -1.20 9.47
CA LYS A 179 -18.45 -1.77 10.44
C LYS A 179 -17.87 -3.04 9.83
N LEU A 180 -16.55 -3.21 9.82
CA LEU A 180 -15.85 -4.40 9.37
C LEU A 180 -15.02 -5.00 10.50
N GLY A 181 -15.09 -6.32 10.67
CA GLY A 181 -14.33 -7.07 11.69
C GLY A 181 -14.37 -8.57 11.41
N LYS A 182 -13.51 -9.39 12.03
CA LYS A 182 -13.58 -10.85 11.83
C LYS A 182 -14.73 -11.49 12.63
N LEU A 183 -15.27 -12.60 12.14
CA LEU A 183 -16.35 -13.37 12.77
C LEU A 183 -16.02 -13.77 14.22
N HIS A 184 -14.84 -14.35 14.42
CA HIS A 184 -14.34 -14.75 15.75
C HIS A 184 -13.88 -13.57 16.61
N CYS A 185 -14.05 -12.35 16.09
CA CYS A 185 -13.63 -11.12 16.71
C CYS A 185 -14.77 -10.31 17.37
N LEU A 186 -15.96 -10.89 17.51
CA LEU A 186 -17.12 -10.23 18.12
C LEU A 186 -17.25 -10.44 19.64
N GLU A 187 -16.38 -11.25 20.27
CA GLU A 187 -16.33 -11.39 21.73
C GLU A 187 -15.45 -10.29 22.35
N GLU A 188 -16.06 -9.54 23.27
CA GLU A 188 -15.66 -8.22 23.77
C GLU A 188 -14.77 -8.31 25.02
N SER A 189 -13.60 -7.65 24.98
CA SER A 189 -12.89 -7.11 26.18
C SER A 189 -11.53 -6.45 25.88
N GLY A 190 -11.03 -6.45 24.63
CA GLY A 190 -9.71 -5.88 24.32
C GLY A 190 -9.55 -5.19 22.96
N ARG A 191 -10.64 -4.76 22.30
CA ARG A 191 -10.60 -4.29 20.90
C ARG A 191 -10.82 -2.79 20.80
N ILE A 192 -10.07 -2.18 19.89
CA ILE A 192 -10.16 -0.77 19.54
C ILE A 192 -11.08 -0.63 18.33
N VAL A 193 -12.08 0.25 18.43
CA VAL A 193 -12.90 0.68 17.30
C VAL A 193 -12.18 1.85 16.64
N ILE A 194 -11.89 1.73 15.34
CA ILE A 194 -11.16 2.74 14.58
C ILE A 194 -12.07 3.27 13.48
N THR A 195 -12.34 4.57 13.54
CA THR A 195 -13.22 5.27 12.63
C THR A 195 -12.44 5.86 11.46
N ILE A 196 -12.93 5.63 10.24
CA ILE A 196 -12.39 6.17 9.00
C ILE A 196 -13.47 7.05 8.38
N ASN A 197 -13.18 8.36 8.37
CA ASN A 197 -13.99 9.35 7.65
C ASN A 197 -13.55 9.40 6.19
#